data_AF-A0A7M5XA66-F1
#
_entry.id   AF-A0A7M5XA66-F1
#
_cell.length_a   1.000
_cell.length_b   1.000
_cell.length_c   1.000
_cell.angle_alpha   90.00
_cell.angle_beta   90.00
_cell.angle_gamma   90.00
#
_symmetry.space_group_name_H-M   'P 1'
#
loop_
_entity.id
_entity.type
_entity.pdbx_description
1 polymer ?
#
loop_
_entity_poly.entity_id
_entity_poly.type
_entity_poly.pdbx_seq_one_letter_code
_entity_poly.pdbx_strand_id
1 'polypeptide(L)'
;MLTLILLVLQLHSLTGYPLNNERSFTIDYEHNTFLKDGKPFRYISGSMHYFRTPHQLWEDRFYKAKMSGLNVIQTYVAWNMHEMFENVYHFENDLDIVSYIRLAQQYNLMILLRPGPYIDSEWEYGGFPYWMSSKVGKLI
;
A
#
# COMPACT_ATOMS: atom_id res chain seq x y z
N MET A 1 -31.49 -15.68 -32.23
CA MET A 1 -30.06 -15.41 -31.98
C MET A 1 -29.83 -13.97 -31.51
N LEU A 2 -30.37 -12.95 -32.18
CA LEU A 2 -30.30 -11.54 -31.72
C LEU A 2 -31.01 -11.28 -30.37
N THR A 3 -32.12 -11.97 -30.10
CA THR A 3 -32.88 -11.87 -28.84
C THR A 3 -32.10 -12.36 -27.62
N LEU A 4 -31.16 -13.30 -27.80
CA LEU A 4 -30.33 -13.83 -26.70
C LEU A 4 -29.20 -12.85 -26.34
N ILE A 5 -28.66 -12.13 -27.32
CA ILE A 5 -27.59 -11.13 -27.14
C ILE A 5 -28.11 -9.90 -26.38
N LEU A 6 -29.33 -9.46 -26.68
CA LEU A 6 -30.00 -8.38 -25.95
C LEU A 6 -30.29 -8.73 -24.49
N LEU A 7 -30.61 -10.00 -24.19
CA LEU A 7 -30.85 -10.46 -22.81
C LEU A 7 -29.55 -10.47 -21.99
N VAL A 8 -28.43 -10.91 -22.59
CA VAL A 8 -27.11 -10.89 -21.94
C VAL A 8 -26.65 -9.45 -21.66
N LEU A 9 -26.92 -8.51 -22.57
CA LEU A 9 -26.61 -7.09 -22.37
C LEU A 9 -27.48 -6.45 -21.27
N GLN A 10 -28.74 -6.85 -21.12
CA GLN A 10 -29.62 -6.36 -20.04
C GLN A 10 -29.28 -6.95 -18.66
N LEU A 11 -28.70 -8.16 -18.61
CA LEU A 11 -28.22 -8.77 -17.37
C LEU A 11 -26.97 -8.10 -16.79
N HIS A 12 -26.10 -7.52 -17.63
CA HIS A 12 -24.96 -6.72 -17.15
C HIS A 12 -25.40 -5.41 -16.47
N SER A 13 -26.61 -4.93 -16.75
CA SER A 13 -27.17 -3.71 -16.17
C SER A 13 -27.67 -3.90 -14.73
N LEU A 14 -27.92 -5.14 -14.30
CA LEU A 14 -28.56 -5.44 -13.01
C LEU A 14 -27.57 -5.58 -11.85
N THR A 15 -26.26 -5.60 -12.12
CA THR A 15 -25.20 -5.54 -11.12
C THR A 15 -24.54 -4.16 -11.10
N GLY A 16 -25.32 -3.11 -11.38
CA GLY A 16 -24.85 -1.73 -11.41
C GLY A 16 -24.53 -1.26 -9.99
N TYR A 17 -23.29 -1.46 -9.55
CA TYR A 17 -22.78 -0.73 -8.39
C TYR A 17 -22.95 0.77 -8.68
N PRO A 18 -23.55 1.54 -7.76
CA PRO A 18 -23.70 2.97 -7.96
C PRO A 18 -22.32 3.57 -8.23
N LEU A 19 -22.17 4.23 -9.39
CA LEU A 19 -20.97 4.99 -9.72
C LEU A 19 -20.96 6.24 -8.84
N ASN A 20 -20.53 6.08 -7.59
CA ASN A 20 -20.19 7.22 -6.76
C ASN A 20 -18.89 7.80 -7.31
N ASN A 21 -18.89 9.08 -7.65
CA ASN A 21 -17.74 9.74 -8.30
C ASN A 21 -16.63 10.10 -7.29
N GLU A 22 -16.80 9.71 -6.02
CA GLU A 22 -15.83 9.87 -4.95
C GLU A 22 -14.95 8.63 -4.81
N ARG A 23 -13.63 8.86 -4.66
CA ARG A 23 -12.66 7.78 -4.43
C ARG A 23 -12.98 7.06 -3.13
N SER A 24 -13.11 5.73 -3.18
CA SER A 24 -13.43 4.92 -2.01
C SER A 24 -12.74 3.56 -2.04
N PHE A 25 -12.47 3.02 -0.85
CA PHE A 25 -12.01 1.65 -0.67
C PHE A 25 -12.69 1.08 0.57
N THR A 26 -13.61 0.13 0.38
CA THR A 26 -14.44 -0.41 1.46
C THR A 26 -14.44 -1.93 1.46
N ILE A 27 -14.86 -2.51 2.59
CA ILE A 27 -15.10 -3.94 2.73
C ILE A 27 -16.58 -4.20 2.45
N ASP A 28 -16.86 -5.10 1.53
CA ASP A 28 -18.19 -5.65 1.30
C ASP A 28 -18.29 -6.99 2.04
N TYR A 29 -18.94 -6.95 3.19
CA TYR A 29 -19.13 -8.11 4.06
C TYR A 29 -20.13 -9.12 3.49
N GLU A 30 -21.07 -8.69 2.64
CA GLU A 30 -22.07 -9.59 2.05
C GLU A 30 -21.44 -10.46 0.97
N HIS A 31 -20.59 -9.86 0.12
CA HIS A 31 -19.95 -10.54 -1.01
C HIS A 31 -18.51 -10.99 -0.72
N ASN A 32 -18.02 -10.85 0.51
CA ASN A 32 -16.68 -11.24 0.95
C ASN A 32 -15.55 -10.69 0.05
N THR A 33 -15.66 -9.42 -0.33
CA THR A 33 -14.73 -8.76 -1.25
C THR A 33 -14.41 -7.33 -0.80
N PHE A 34 -13.38 -6.73 -1.39
CA PHE A 34 -13.22 -5.28 -1.31
C PHE A 34 -13.98 -4.62 -2.44
N LEU A 35 -14.40 -3.38 -2.22
CA LEU A 35 -14.88 -2.48 -3.27
C LEU A 35 -13.90 -1.32 -3.40
N LYS A 36 -13.42 -1.08 -4.62
CA LYS A 36 -12.66 0.12 -4.99
C LYS A 36 -13.55 0.96 -5.90
N ASP A 37 -13.86 2.18 -5.45
CA ASP A 37 -14.76 3.11 -6.17
C ASP A 37 -16.09 2.44 -6.52
N GLY A 38 -16.66 1.73 -5.53
CA GLY A 38 -17.90 0.96 -5.66
C GLY A 38 -17.77 -0.36 -6.43
N LYS A 39 -16.63 -0.68 -7.06
CA LYS A 39 -16.48 -1.89 -7.89
C LYS A 39 -15.72 -3.01 -7.17
N PRO A 40 -16.10 -4.29 -7.34
CA PRO A 40 -15.36 -5.42 -6.78
C PRO A 40 -13.87 -5.36 -7.11
N PHE A 41 -13.05 -5.54 -6.08
CA PHE A 41 -11.61 -5.40 -6.15
C PHE A 41 -10.91 -6.52 -5.37
N ARG A 42 -9.85 -7.06 -5.96
CA ARG A 42 -8.93 -8.01 -5.32
C ARG A 42 -7.51 -7.53 -5.55
N TYR A 43 -6.75 -7.37 -4.46
CA TYR A 43 -5.32 -7.10 -4.60
C TYR A 43 -4.53 -8.40 -4.81
N ILE A 44 -3.48 -8.29 -5.62
CA ILE A 44 -2.37 -9.23 -5.73
C ILE A 44 -1.12 -8.39 -5.45
N SER A 45 -0.46 -8.70 -4.34
CA SER A 45 0.59 -7.84 -3.78
C SER A 45 1.93 -8.54 -3.62
N GLY A 46 3.00 -7.75 -3.74
CA GLY A 46 4.37 -8.12 -3.37
C GLY A 46 4.94 -7.11 -2.39
N SER A 47 5.82 -7.56 -1.48
CA SER A 47 6.47 -6.68 -0.51
C SER A 47 7.73 -6.04 -1.12
N MET A 48 7.86 -4.73 -0.96
CA MET A 48 9.05 -3.97 -1.32
C MET A 48 9.25 -2.87 -0.27
N HIS A 49 10.41 -2.86 0.38
CA HIS A 49 10.72 -1.89 1.43
C HIS A 49 11.62 -0.80 0.85
N TYR A 50 11.12 0.45 0.77
CA TYR A 50 11.86 1.56 0.15
C TYR A 50 13.18 1.82 0.87
N PHE A 51 13.22 1.72 2.20
CA PHE A 51 14.44 1.87 3.01
C PHE A 51 15.50 0.76 2.81
N ARG A 52 15.20 -0.28 2.00
CA ARG A 52 16.17 -1.32 1.60
C ARG A 52 16.63 -1.18 0.15
N THR A 53 16.10 -0.24 -0.61
CA THR A 53 16.40 -0.05 -2.03
C THR A 53 16.76 1.41 -2.26
N PRO A 54 17.93 1.74 -2.83
CA PRO A 54 18.25 3.12 -3.17
C PRO A 54 17.17 3.75 -4.06
N HIS A 55 16.84 5.02 -3.83
CA HIS A 55 15.70 5.67 -4.49
C HIS A 55 15.79 5.69 -6.02
N GLN A 56 17.01 5.73 -6.56
CA GLN A 56 17.27 5.67 -8.01
C GLN A 56 16.81 4.36 -8.64
N LEU A 57 16.56 3.32 -7.84
CA LEU A 57 16.15 2.00 -8.30
C LEU A 57 14.66 1.71 -8.06
N TRP A 58 13.93 2.58 -7.35
CA TRP A 58 12.52 2.35 -7.05
C TRP A 58 11.67 2.20 -8.31
N GLU A 59 11.92 3.05 -9.30
CA GLU A 59 11.18 3.04 -10.56
C GLU A 59 11.32 1.70 -11.29
N ASP A 60 12.55 1.19 -11.43
CA ASP A 60 12.79 -0.12 -12.03
C ASP A 60 12.07 -1.24 -11.26
N ARG A 61 12.04 -1.16 -9.92
CA ARG A 61 11.36 -2.19 -9.10
C ARG A 61 9.85 -2.13 -9.27
N PHE A 62 9.26 -0.94 -9.33
CA PHE A 62 7.83 -0.77 -9.61
C PHE A 62 7.45 -1.22 -11.00
N TYR A 63 8.27 -0.91 -12.01
CA TYR A 63 8.07 -1.42 -13.37
C TYR A 63 8.04 -2.96 -13.38
N LYS A 64 9.03 -3.61 -12.77
CA LYS A 64 9.09 -5.08 -12.70
C LYS A 64 7.92 -5.68 -11.93
N ALA A 65 7.53 -5.08 -10.80
CA ALA A 65 6.36 -5.49 -10.03
C ALA A 65 5.06 -5.37 -10.85
N LYS A 66 4.90 -4.28 -11.61
CA LYS A 66 3.75 -4.10 -12.48
C LYS A 66 3.72 -5.15 -13.59
N MET A 67 4.87 -5.39 -14.23
CA MET A 67 5.02 -6.36 -15.31
C MET A 67 4.86 -7.81 -14.86
N SER A 68 5.08 -8.12 -13.58
CA SER A 68 4.78 -9.44 -13.00
C SER A 68 3.29 -9.63 -12.65
N GLY A 69 2.44 -8.62 -12.88
CA GLY A 69 1.00 -8.70 -12.68
C GLY A 69 0.52 -8.19 -11.31
N LEU A 70 1.40 -7.59 -10.51
CA LEU A 70 0.98 -6.99 -9.24
C LEU A 70 0.15 -5.72 -9.49
N ASN A 71 -0.85 -5.50 -8.64
CA ASN A 71 -1.63 -4.26 -8.62
C ASN A 71 -1.48 -3.48 -7.31
N VAL A 72 -0.81 -4.07 -6.30
CA VAL A 72 -0.52 -3.44 -5.01
C VAL A 72 0.91 -3.74 -4.58
N ILE A 73 1.62 -2.75 -4.06
CA ILE A 73 2.89 -2.96 -3.34
C ILE A 73 2.65 -2.83 -1.84
N GLN A 74 3.16 -3.79 -1.08
CA GLN A 74 3.17 -3.74 0.37
C GLN A 74 4.51 -3.17 0.86
N THR A 75 4.48 -2.23 1.81
CA THR A 75 5.72 -1.67 2.37
C THR A 75 5.60 -1.41 3.87
N TYR A 76 6.72 -1.57 4.58
CA TYR A 76 6.86 -1.16 5.97
C TYR A 76 7.36 0.29 6.06
N VAL A 77 7.15 0.94 7.22
CA VAL A 77 7.81 2.19 7.59
C VAL A 77 8.74 1.93 8.77
N ALA A 78 10.04 2.09 8.55
CA ALA A 78 11.05 1.86 9.58
C ALA A 78 11.20 3.11 10.47
N TRP A 79 10.49 3.15 11.61
CA TRP A 79 10.46 4.32 12.50
C TRP A 79 11.86 4.79 12.90
N ASN A 80 12.76 3.87 13.26
CA ASN A 80 14.15 4.16 13.60
C ASN A 80 14.96 4.91 12.53
N MET A 81 14.60 4.75 11.24
CA MET A 81 15.23 5.50 10.15
C MET A 81 14.64 6.91 10.05
N HIS A 82 13.34 7.04 10.28
CA HIS A 82 12.66 8.33 10.21
C HIS A 82 12.86 9.20 11.44
N GLU A 83 13.14 8.62 12.60
CA GLU A 83 13.35 9.34 13.86
C GLU A 83 14.52 8.74 14.64
N MET A 84 15.71 8.81 14.05
CA MET A 84 16.94 8.26 14.64
C MET A 84 17.27 8.90 15.99
N PHE A 85 16.99 10.20 16.13
CA PHE A 85 17.03 10.93 17.40
C PHE A 85 15.63 11.41 17.76
N GLU A 86 15.30 11.41 19.05
CA GLU A 86 13.97 11.78 19.52
C GLU A 86 13.58 13.18 19.05
N ASN A 87 12.41 13.30 18.40
CA ASN A 87 11.86 14.50 17.77
C ASN A 87 12.67 15.06 16.59
N VAL A 88 13.59 14.30 16.00
CA VAL A 88 14.34 14.67 14.79
C VAL A 88 13.92 13.77 13.64
N TYR A 89 13.18 14.33 12.69
CA TYR A 89 12.55 13.56 11.61
C TYR A 89 13.28 13.67 10.28
N HIS A 90 13.44 12.55 9.57
CA HIS A 90 14.07 12.47 8.25
C HIS A 90 13.14 11.83 7.21
N PHE A 91 12.87 12.57 6.13
CA PHE A 91 11.98 12.15 5.03
C PHE A 91 12.55 12.50 3.64
N GLU A 92 13.87 12.50 3.53
CA GLU A 92 14.60 12.89 2.32
C GLU A 92 15.31 11.69 1.69
N ASN A 93 15.64 11.79 0.40
CA ASN A 93 16.40 10.78 -0.35
C ASN A 93 15.77 9.38 -0.23
N ASP A 94 16.54 8.38 0.22
CA ASP A 94 16.08 7.00 0.39
C ASP A 94 15.00 6.84 1.48
N LEU A 95 14.72 7.89 2.25
CA LEU A 95 13.64 7.93 3.25
C LEU A 95 12.44 8.77 2.80
N ASP A 96 12.41 9.25 1.56
CA ASP A 96 11.24 9.98 1.04
C ASP A 96 10.10 9.02 0.66
N ILE A 97 9.35 8.60 1.68
CA ILE A 97 8.18 7.74 1.54
C ILE A 97 7.07 8.40 0.70
N VAL A 98 6.97 9.73 0.71
CA VAL A 98 5.94 10.45 -0.05
C VAL A 98 6.23 10.32 -1.54
N SER A 99 7.48 10.53 -1.95
CA SER A 99 7.92 10.32 -3.34
C SER A 99 7.81 8.85 -3.74
N TYR A 100 8.14 7.90 -2.86
CA TYR A 100 7.94 6.47 -3.11
C TYR A 100 6.47 6.11 -3.41
N ILE A 101 5.51 6.61 -2.59
CA ILE A 101 4.08 6.37 -2.78
C ILE A 101 3.56 7.05 -4.06
N ARG A 102 4.00 8.28 -4.35
CA ARG A 102 3.64 8.99 -5.58
C ARG A 102 4.14 8.25 -6.83
N LEU A 103 5.35 7.70 -6.77
CA LEU A 103 5.91 6.90 -7.85
C LEU A 103 5.10 5.61 -8.07
N ALA A 104 4.70 4.90 -7.01
CA ALA A 104 3.82 3.74 -7.14
C ALA A 104 2.49 4.09 -7.86
N GLN A 105 1.91 5.26 -7.53
CA GLN A 105 0.69 5.75 -8.20
C GLN A 105 0.92 5.99 -9.70
N GLN A 106 2.07 6.51 -10.13
CA GLN A 106 2.41 6.69 -11.54
C GLN A 106 2.43 5.36 -12.32
N TYR A 107 2.77 4.26 -11.64
CA TYR A 107 2.77 2.90 -12.18
C TYR A 107 1.42 2.17 -12.05
N ASN A 108 0.36 2.87 -11.63
CA ASN A 108 -0.95 2.28 -11.34
C ASN A 108 -0.86 1.10 -10.34
N LEU A 109 -0.04 1.26 -9.32
CA LEU A 109 0.08 0.37 -8.16
C LEU A 109 -0.53 1.07 -6.95
N MET A 110 -1.42 0.39 -6.22
CA MET A 110 -1.83 0.89 -4.89
C MET A 110 -0.78 0.51 -3.85
N ILE A 111 -0.83 1.14 -2.67
CA ILE A 111 0.06 0.83 -1.55
C ILE A 111 -0.73 0.20 -0.41
N LEU A 112 -0.25 -0.95 0.08
CA LEU A 112 -0.64 -1.52 1.37
C LEU A 112 0.42 -1.11 2.40
N LEU A 113 0.12 -0.06 3.16
CA LEU A 113 1.07 0.53 4.10
C LEU A 113 1.03 -0.20 5.45
N ARG A 114 2.21 -0.55 5.96
CA ARG A 114 2.40 -1.14 7.29
C ARG A 114 3.29 -0.21 8.13
N PRO A 115 2.72 0.79 8.82
CA PRO A 115 3.50 1.85 9.44
C PRO A 115 4.18 1.49 10.77
N GLY A 116 3.95 0.29 11.30
CA GLY A 116 4.47 -0.11 12.61
C GLY A 116 3.56 0.33 13.77
N PRO A 117 4.10 0.73 14.94
CA PRO A 117 5.47 1.21 15.16
C PRO A 117 6.55 0.12 15.23
N TYR A 118 6.16 -1.12 15.59
CA TYR A 118 7.00 -2.31 15.43
C TYR A 118 6.68 -2.99 14.10
N ILE A 119 7.70 -3.30 13.31
CA ILE A 119 7.55 -3.92 11.99
C ILE A 119 8.16 -5.31 11.89
N ASP A 120 8.92 -5.73 12.91
CA ASP A 120 9.84 -6.86 12.83
C ASP A 120 10.76 -6.68 11.60
N SER A 121 10.36 -7.28 10.47
CA SER A 121 10.96 -7.18 9.16
C SER A 121 12.39 -7.73 9.09
N GLU A 122 12.88 -8.42 10.12
CA GLU A 122 14.31 -8.69 10.28
C GLU A 122 15.11 -7.38 10.15
N TRP A 123 14.61 -6.32 10.77
CA TRP A 123 15.21 -4.99 10.81
C TRP A 123 15.71 -4.65 12.20
N GLU A 124 16.71 -3.77 12.28
CA GLU A 124 17.33 -3.38 13.55
C GLU A 124 16.27 -2.94 14.57
N TYR A 125 16.32 -3.56 15.75
CA TYR A 125 15.38 -3.40 16.86
C TYR A 125 13.89 -3.44 16.45
N GLY A 126 13.56 -4.21 15.39
CA GLY A 126 12.20 -4.34 14.85
C GLY A 126 11.59 -3.04 14.36
N GLY A 127 12.41 -2.03 14.03
CA GLY A 127 11.99 -0.70 13.62
C GLY A 127 11.89 0.32 14.74
N PHE A 128 12.04 -0.06 16.01
CA PHE A 128 12.04 0.90 17.11
C PHE A 128 13.34 1.72 17.14
N PRO A 129 13.27 3.05 17.38
CA PRO A 129 14.46 3.85 17.63
C PRO A 129 15.15 3.45 18.94
N TYR A 130 16.49 3.45 18.95
CA TYR A 130 17.26 3.04 20.13
C TYR A 130 16.99 3.90 21.38
N TRP A 131 16.68 5.20 21.20
CA TRP A 131 16.37 6.09 22.31
C TRP A 131 15.13 5.64 23.11
N MET A 132 14.25 4.81 22.54
CA MET A 132 13.09 4.25 23.23
C MET A 132 13.50 3.33 24.40
N SER A 133 14.64 2.65 24.31
CA SER A 133 15.15 1.76 25.36
C SER A 133 15.38 2.50 26.69
N SER A 134 15.71 3.80 26.65
CA SER A 134 15.86 4.64 27.85
C SER A 134 14.53 4.98 28.56
N LYS A 135 13.39 4.70 27.92
CA LYS A 135 12.04 5.04 28.40
C LYS A 135 11.28 3.84 28.96
N VAL A 136 11.68 2.62 28.61
CA VAL A 136 10.99 1.38 29.02
C VAL A 136 10.95 1.19 30.56
N GLY A 137 11.87 1.83 31.30
CA GLY A 137 11.84 1.86 32.77
C GLY A 137 11.09 3.03 33.42
N LYS A 138 10.45 3.92 32.65
CA LYS A 138 9.72 5.11 33.16
C LYS A 138 8.20 5.05 32.92
N LEU A 139 7.70 3.94 32.38
CA LEU A 139 6.28 3.72 32.03
C LEU A 139 5.55 2.80 33.03
N ILE A 140 6.15 2.54 34.20
CA ILE A 140 5.56 1.81 35.33
C ILE A 140 5.66 2.65 36.60
#